data_AF-A0A9D1JGM0-F1
#
_entry.id   AF-A0A9D1JGM0-F1
#
_cell.length_a   1.000
_cell.length_b   1.000
_cell.length_c   1.000
_cell.angle_alpha   90.00
_cell.angle_beta   90.00
_cell.angle_gamma   90.00
#
_symmetry.space_group_name_H-M   'P 1'
#
loop_
_entity.id
_entity.type
_entity.pdbx_description
1 polymer ?
#
loop_
_entity_poly.entity_id
_entity_poly.type
_entity_poly.pdbx_seq_one_letter_code
_entity_poly.pdbx_strand_id
1 'polypeptide(L)'
;MELIDIKSPRGERYCGQVKALYLEAFPAEERKPFEKMEELAAEGRMELLALTREGELLGLVFYLITPKTAILDYFAILPEKRSMGYGGEAMAAILERFSDRKLIFEIEQQDPMADNALERKRRKEFYLRNGLKETGVFVHVYHTDFELLTPDGELTYETYLTMLRESMGEQVLEMIKPRKNPRPMRLKKRQVAERERLEEILKVCQVVRIAYKDQEGLGLVPMNFGCRWTEEYGLQLYLHSAKSGRKVQAFASSPQIAFEMDCEHQLLKDSYSCDYSFAYASITGVGRVSLVEEEEEKRLGLELIIRHLEPEAEPIMRPEAVQAVNVYRIDADYFTGKERRARKRPGTKE
;
A
#
# COMPACT_ATOMS: atom_id res chain seq x y z
N MET A 1 31.43 6.89 13.62
CA MET A 1 31.19 6.48 12.23
C MET A 1 31.06 7.73 11.37
N GLU A 2 31.49 7.70 10.12
CA GLU A 2 31.52 8.89 9.25
C GLU A 2 30.65 8.69 8.01
N LEU A 3 29.90 9.74 7.65
CA LEU A 3 29.18 9.86 6.39
C LEU A 3 29.98 10.77 5.48
N ILE A 4 30.50 10.24 4.38
CA ILE A 4 31.39 10.96 3.46
C ILE A 4 30.72 11.08 2.11
N ASP A 5 30.55 12.30 1.62
CA ASP A 5 30.04 12.56 0.26
C ASP A 5 31.01 11.97 -0.78
N ILE A 6 30.51 11.04 -1.60
CA ILE A 6 31.30 10.34 -2.62
C ILE A 6 31.77 11.26 -3.76
N LYS A 7 31.18 12.46 -3.88
CA LYS A 7 31.55 13.50 -4.84
C LYS A 7 32.61 14.45 -4.27
N SER A 8 32.94 14.35 -2.98
CA SER A 8 34.04 15.11 -2.36
C SER A 8 35.40 14.46 -2.63
N PRO A 9 36.52 15.22 -2.63
CA PRO A 9 37.86 14.65 -2.82
C PRO A 9 38.22 13.51 -1.86
N ARG A 10 37.67 13.52 -0.63
CA ARG A 10 37.88 12.46 0.37
C ARG A 10 37.07 11.20 0.06
N GLY A 11 35.93 11.37 -0.62
CA GLY A 11 34.95 10.33 -0.90
C GLY A 11 35.07 9.67 -2.27
N GLU A 12 35.76 10.28 -3.24
CA GLU A 12 35.94 9.75 -4.60
C GLU A 12 36.40 8.28 -4.61
N ARG A 13 37.29 7.92 -3.68
CA ARG A 13 37.80 6.54 -3.51
C ARG A 13 36.71 5.50 -3.18
N TYR A 14 35.56 5.92 -2.66
CA TYR A 14 34.44 5.02 -2.33
C TYR A 14 33.38 4.97 -3.43
N CYS A 15 33.41 5.90 -4.41
CA CYS A 15 32.36 6.04 -5.42
C CYS A 15 32.06 4.73 -6.16
N GLY A 16 33.09 4.04 -6.64
CA GLY A 16 32.93 2.76 -7.34
C GLY A 16 32.28 1.66 -6.49
N GLN A 17 32.69 1.55 -5.23
CA GLN A 17 32.15 0.54 -4.28
C GLN A 17 30.73 0.86 -3.86
N VAL A 18 30.42 2.14 -3.60
CA VAL A 18 29.07 2.62 -3.27
C VAL A 18 28.11 2.39 -4.43
N LYS A 19 28.54 2.68 -5.67
CA LYS A 19 27.73 2.41 -6.87
C LYS A 19 27.47 0.92 -7.07
N ALA A 20 28.48 0.07 -6.85
CA ALA A 20 28.31 -1.38 -6.91
C ALA A 20 27.31 -1.89 -5.86
N LEU A 21 27.44 -1.45 -4.61
CA LEU A 21 26.52 -1.81 -3.52
C LEU A 21 25.09 -1.33 -3.81
N TYR A 22 24.92 -0.12 -4.37
CA TYR A 22 23.61 0.38 -4.78
C TYR A 22 22.94 -0.52 -5.82
N LEU A 23 23.70 -0.95 -6.83
CA LEU A 23 23.17 -1.81 -7.89
C LEU A 23 22.84 -3.21 -7.40
N GLU A 24 23.59 -3.74 -6.43
CA GLU A 24 23.36 -5.06 -5.84
C GLU A 24 22.21 -5.07 -4.82
N ALA A 25 22.12 -4.04 -3.97
CA ALA A 25 21.20 -4.03 -2.84
C ALA A 25 19.74 -3.71 -3.21
N PHE A 26 19.52 -3.06 -4.36
CA PHE A 26 18.19 -2.58 -4.76
C PHE A 26 17.79 -3.12 -6.15
N PRO A 27 16.61 -3.73 -6.30
CA PRO A 27 16.06 -4.21 -7.58
C PRO A 27 15.96 -3.11 -8.65
N ALA A 28 15.90 -3.50 -9.92
CA ALA A 28 15.83 -2.55 -11.02
C ALA A 28 14.59 -1.64 -10.94
N GLU A 29 13.43 -2.17 -10.50
CA GLU A 29 12.20 -1.40 -10.37
C GLU A 29 12.23 -0.37 -9.23
N GLU A 30 13.13 -0.54 -8.25
CA GLU A 30 13.26 0.35 -7.08
C GLU A 30 14.35 1.42 -7.27
N ARG A 31 15.12 1.36 -8.37
CA ARG A 31 16.30 2.20 -8.58
C ARG A 31 16.02 3.42 -9.45
N LYS A 32 16.33 4.59 -8.90
CA LYS A 32 16.55 5.82 -9.66
C LYS A 32 17.80 5.65 -10.54
N PRO A 33 17.77 6.08 -11.82
CA PRO A 33 18.98 6.10 -12.64
C PRO A 33 20.11 6.85 -11.93
N PHE A 34 21.30 6.24 -11.86
CA PHE A 34 22.40 6.80 -11.08
C PHE A 34 22.82 8.19 -11.57
N GLU A 35 22.80 8.41 -12.89
CA GLU A 35 23.05 9.72 -13.51
C GLU A 35 22.08 10.79 -12.98
N LYS A 36 20.80 10.44 -12.81
CA LYS A 36 19.80 11.35 -12.25
C LYS A 36 20.09 11.70 -10.79
N MET A 37 20.60 10.74 -10.01
CA MET A 37 21.04 11.00 -8.65
C MET A 37 22.25 11.95 -8.60
N GLU A 38 23.18 11.81 -9.55
CA GLU A 38 24.34 12.70 -9.66
C GLU A 38 23.95 14.13 -10.06
N GLU A 39 22.97 14.29 -10.95
CA GLU A 39 22.37 15.60 -11.29
C GLU A 39 21.76 16.27 -10.05
N LEU A 40 20.90 15.54 -9.32
CA LEU A 40 20.27 16.06 -8.10
C LEU A 40 21.31 16.41 -7.04
N ALA A 41 22.38 15.64 -6.93
CA ALA A 41 23.48 15.93 -6.03
C ALA A 41 24.24 17.21 -6.42
N ALA A 42 24.52 17.40 -7.71
CA ALA A 42 25.14 18.63 -8.21
C ALA A 42 24.26 19.87 -7.97
N GLU A 43 22.93 19.71 -7.98
CA GLU A 43 21.96 20.77 -7.64
C GLU A 43 21.79 20.99 -6.12
N GLY A 44 22.46 20.19 -5.27
CA GLY A 44 22.31 20.26 -3.82
C GLY A 44 20.98 19.74 -3.28
N ARG A 45 20.25 18.94 -4.08
CA ARG A 45 18.95 18.34 -3.73
C ARG A 45 19.05 16.89 -3.32
N MET A 46 20.22 16.26 -3.51
CA MET A 46 20.49 14.90 -3.07
C MET A 46 21.89 14.79 -2.45
N GLU A 47 22.06 13.96 -1.43
CA GLU A 47 23.37 13.59 -0.90
C GLU A 47 23.65 12.11 -1.18
N LEU A 48 24.82 11.81 -1.73
CA LEU A 48 25.28 10.45 -2.03
C LEU A 48 26.45 10.10 -1.09
N LEU A 49 26.15 9.42 0.02
CA LEU A 49 27.14 9.25 1.09
C LEU A 49 27.64 7.81 1.20
N ALA A 50 28.96 7.67 1.36
CA ALA A 50 29.60 6.47 1.87
C ALA A 50 29.54 6.44 3.39
N LEU A 51 29.06 5.34 3.95
CA LEU A 51 29.14 5.06 5.39
C LEU A 51 30.47 4.37 5.69
N THR A 52 31.30 4.98 6.53
CA THR A 52 32.67 4.48 6.77
C THR A 52 33.06 4.47 8.24
N ARG A 53 33.95 3.56 8.62
CA ARG A 53 34.59 3.52 9.94
C ARG A 53 36.08 3.29 9.76
N GLU A 54 36.89 4.18 10.31
CA GLU A 54 38.36 4.08 10.26
C GLU A 54 38.91 3.96 8.82
N GLY A 55 38.22 4.56 7.84
CA GLY A 55 38.58 4.52 6.43
C GLY A 55 38.10 3.28 5.66
N GLU A 56 37.43 2.34 6.33
CA GLU A 56 36.78 1.19 5.70
C GLU A 56 35.33 1.53 5.32
N LEU A 57 34.89 1.10 4.13
CA LEU A 57 33.50 1.21 3.72
C LEU A 57 32.64 0.18 4.47
N LEU A 58 31.51 0.62 4.99
CA LEU A 58 30.52 -0.22 5.66
C LEU A 58 29.20 -0.28 4.91
N GLY A 59 28.88 0.74 4.12
CA GLY A 59 27.59 0.83 3.42
C GLY A 59 27.40 2.14 2.68
N LEU A 60 26.15 2.39 2.28
CA LEU A 60 25.73 3.62 1.61
C LEU A 60 24.51 4.22 2.30
N VAL A 61 24.38 5.54 2.19
CA VAL A 61 23.24 6.32 2.69
C VAL A 61 22.95 7.46 1.73
N PHE A 62 21.79 7.45 1.06
CA PHE A 62 21.39 8.49 0.10
C PHE A 62 20.14 9.22 0.54
N TYR A 63 20.13 10.54 0.39
CA TYR A 63 19.01 11.39 0.80
C TYR A 63 18.55 12.32 -0.29
N LEU A 64 17.25 12.53 -0.42
CA LEU A 64 16.72 13.78 -0.96
C LEU A 64 16.71 14.83 0.15
N ILE A 65 17.21 16.03 -0.13
CA ILE A 65 17.44 17.06 0.89
C ILE A 65 16.82 18.40 0.46
N THR A 66 16.23 19.07 1.45
CA THR A 66 15.85 20.48 1.38
C THR A 66 16.47 21.23 2.58
N PRO A 67 16.35 22.57 2.66
CA PRO A 67 16.79 23.32 3.84
C PRO A 67 16.10 22.89 5.15
N LYS A 68 14.87 22.35 5.09
CA LYS A 68 14.07 22.01 6.28
C LYS A 68 13.90 20.51 6.50
N THR A 69 14.14 19.69 5.49
CA THR A 69 13.75 18.27 5.49
C THR A 69 14.79 17.38 4.80
N ALA A 70 14.79 16.10 5.14
CA ALA A 70 15.56 15.05 4.48
C ALA A 70 14.71 13.78 4.37
N ILE A 71 14.66 13.16 3.19
CA ILE A 71 14.07 11.82 2.96
C ILE A 71 15.24 10.87 2.73
N LEU A 72 15.31 9.80 3.51
CA LEU A 72 16.24 8.72 3.24
C LEU A 72 15.68 7.81 2.13
N ASP A 73 16.21 7.97 0.91
CA ASP A 73 15.83 7.18 -0.27
C ASP A 73 16.46 5.78 -0.23
N TYR A 74 17.76 5.70 0.11
CA TYR A 74 18.49 4.43 0.04
C TYR A 74 19.43 4.25 1.23
N PHE A 75 19.33 3.10 1.88
CA PHE A 75 20.23 2.70 2.96
C PHE A 75 20.57 1.22 2.87
N ALA A 76 21.86 0.91 2.79
CA ALA A 76 22.33 -0.48 2.76
C ALA A 76 23.67 -0.62 3.49
N ILE A 77 23.80 -1.73 4.23
CA ILE A 77 25.06 -2.19 4.79
C ILE A 77 25.61 -3.31 3.89
N LEU A 78 26.92 -3.28 3.64
CA LEU A 78 27.63 -4.32 2.89
C LEU A 78 27.28 -5.71 3.44
N PRO A 79 26.97 -6.71 2.58
CA PRO A 79 26.56 -8.04 3.02
C PRO A 79 27.45 -8.67 4.10
N GLU A 80 28.76 -8.57 3.94
CA GLU A 80 29.80 -9.08 4.85
C GLU A 80 29.93 -8.31 6.16
N LYS A 81 29.33 -7.12 6.25
CA LYS A 81 29.28 -6.27 7.47
C LYS A 81 27.93 -6.34 8.19
N ARG A 82 26.95 -7.10 7.66
CA ARG A 82 25.62 -7.23 8.27
C ARG A 82 25.69 -8.01 9.59
N SER A 83 24.72 -7.72 10.47
CA SER A 83 24.61 -8.36 11.80
C SER A 83 25.78 -8.11 12.77
N MET A 84 26.67 -7.15 12.46
CA MET A 84 27.79 -6.73 13.31
C MET A 84 27.49 -5.46 14.13
N GLY A 85 26.26 -4.96 14.10
CA GLY A 85 25.84 -3.74 14.83
C GLY A 85 25.97 -2.42 14.05
N TYR A 86 26.69 -2.41 12.93
CA TYR A 86 26.92 -1.18 12.14
C TYR A 86 25.64 -0.49 11.66
N GLY A 87 24.57 -1.24 11.37
CA GLY A 87 23.28 -0.63 11.02
C GLY A 87 22.71 0.25 12.13
N GLY A 88 22.78 -0.21 13.39
CA GLY A 88 22.30 0.57 14.53
C GLY A 88 23.18 1.79 14.81
N GLU A 89 24.50 1.63 14.73
CA GLU A 89 25.41 2.78 14.82
C GLU A 89 25.15 3.80 13.68
N ALA A 90 24.75 3.33 12.50
CA ALA A 90 24.46 4.19 11.35
C ALA A 90 23.21 4.99 11.61
N MET A 91 22.14 4.34 12.09
CA MET A 91 20.93 5.01 12.50
C MET A 91 21.20 6.10 13.53
N ALA A 92 22.04 5.84 14.54
CA ALA A 92 22.39 6.86 15.53
C ALA A 92 23.07 8.08 14.89
N ALA A 93 24.05 7.86 14.00
CA ALA A 93 24.74 8.94 13.29
C ALA A 93 23.82 9.73 12.34
N ILE A 94 22.88 9.04 11.68
CA ILE A 94 21.89 9.64 10.79
C ILE A 94 20.93 10.55 11.58
N LEU A 95 20.40 10.05 12.70
CA LEU A 95 19.50 10.82 13.56
C LEU A 95 20.17 12.05 14.17
N GLU A 96 21.44 11.92 14.58
CA GLU A 96 22.22 13.04 15.09
C GLU A 96 22.44 14.12 14.02
N ARG A 97 22.82 13.71 12.79
CA ARG A 97 23.09 14.61 11.66
C ARG A 97 21.90 15.48 11.29
N PHE A 98 20.68 14.94 11.34
CA PHE A 98 19.46 15.64 10.93
C PHE A 98 18.58 16.03 12.11
N SER A 99 19.17 16.23 13.29
CA SER A 99 18.44 16.66 14.50
C SER A 99 17.80 18.05 14.36
N ASP A 100 18.26 18.87 13.41
CA ASP A 100 17.75 20.20 13.08
C ASP A 100 16.74 20.21 11.91
N ARG A 101 16.48 19.05 11.28
CA ARG A 101 15.61 18.94 10.10
C ARG A 101 14.53 17.87 10.28
N LYS A 102 13.46 17.97 9.50
CA LYS A 102 12.46 16.90 9.42
C LYS A 102 13.02 15.72 8.65
N LEU A 103 13.38 14.65 9.34
CA LEU A 103 13.87 13.42 8.73
C LEU A 103 12.73 12.43 8.50
N ILE A 104 12.60 11.94 7.27
CA ILE A 104 11.57 11.02 6.81
C ILE A 104 12.25 9.76 6.26
N PHE A 105 11.70 8.60 6.60
CA PHE A 105 12.15 7.32 6.09
C PHE A 105 11.01 6.68 5.30
N GLU A 106 11.33 6.22 4.09
CA GLU A 106 10.43 5.43 3.27
C GLU A 106 10.76 3.95 3.49
N ILE A 107 9.79 3.18 3.98
CA ILE A 107 9.94 1.73 4.10
C ILE A 107 8.81 1.05 3.35
N GLU A 108 9.08 -0.06 2.70
CA GLU A 108 8.03 -0.82 2.01
C GLU A 108 6.90 -1.15 3.00
N GLN A 109 5.67 -0.90 2.56
CA GLN A 109 4.49 -1.25 3.33
C GLN A 109 4.48 -2.75 3.60
N GLN A 110 4.16 -3.11 4.85
CA GLN A 110 4.04 -4.49 5.26
C GLN A 110 2.93 -5.16 4.45
N ASP A 111 3.33 -6.04 3.55
CA ASP A 111 2.43 -6.90 2.79
C ASP A 111 2.75 -8.35 3.13
N PRO A 112 1.87 -9.05 3.87
CA PRO A 112 2.05 -10.47 4.17
C PRO A 112 2.12 -11.36 2.92
N MET A 113 1.65 -10.88 1.77
CA MET A 113 1.59 -11.61 0.50
C MET A 113 2.80 -11.34 -0.41
N ALA A 114 3.68 -10.41 -0.07
CA ALA A 114 4.88 -10.15 -0.85
C ALA A 114 5.93 -11.26 -0.64
N ASP A 115 6.66 -11.64 -1.70
CA ASP A 115 7.75 -12.63 -1.62
C ASP A 115 8.80 -12.25 -0.55
N ASN A 116 9.00 -10.95 -0.32
CA ASN A 116 9.93 -10.40 0.67
C ASN A 116 9.26 -10.01 2.01
N ALA A 117 8.05 -10.51 2.34
CA ALA A 117 7.28 -10.13 3.53
C ALA A 117 8.08 -10.24 4.86
N LEU A 118 8.85 -11.33 5.03
CA LEU A 118 9.69 -11.53 6.23
C LEU A 118 10.84 -10.52 6.30
N GLU A 119 11.35 -10.07 5.15
CA GLU A 119 12.39 -9.05 5.09
C GLU A 119 11.82 -7.67 5.41
N ARG A 120 10.67 -7.31 4.81
CA ARG A 120 9.94 -6.08 5.13
C ARG A 120 9.67 -5.96 6.63
N LYS A 121 9.26 -7.05 7.28
CA LYS A 121 9.06 -7.09 8.74
C LYS A 121 10.34 -6.82 9.51
N ARG A 122 11.44 -7.47 9.14
CA ARG A 122 12.74 -7.28 9.80
C ARG A 122 13.27 -5.86 9.63
N ARG A 123 13.13 -5.27 8.44
CA ARG A 123 13.49 -3.87 8.14
C ARG A 123 12.67 -2.91 9.01
N LYS A 124 11.35 -3.05 9.05
CA LYS A 124 10.47 -2.21 9.90
C LYS A 124 10.86 -2.32 11.38
N GLU A 125 11.02 -3.54 11.90
CA GLU A 125 11.43 -3.73 13.29
C GLU A 125 12.80 -3.12 13.60
N PHE A 126 13.75 -3.18 12.65
CA PHE A 126 15.05 -2.54 12.77
C PHE A 126 14.89 -1.02 12.95
N TYR A 127 14.10 -0.36 12.11
CA TYR A 127 13.87 1.08 12.19
C TYR A 127 13.17 1.50 13.49
N LEU A 128 12.13 0.76 13.91
CA LEU A 128 11.40 1.05 15.15
C LEU A 128 12.28 0.88 16.40
N ARG A 129 13.13 -0.17 16.43
CA ARG A 129 14.08 -0.38 17.54
C ARG A 129 15.18 0.69 17.59
N ASN A 130 15.46 1.35 16.47
CA ASN A 130 16.45 2.43 16.36
C ASN A 130 15.82 3.83 16.45
N GLY A 131 14.64 3.97 17.06
CA GLY A 131 14.08 5.27 17.47
C GLY A 131 13.14 5.93 16.47
N LEU A 132 12.81 5.29 15.35
CA LEU A 132 11.75 5.77 14.48
C LEU A 132 10.37 5.36 14.98
N LYS A 133 9.36 6.16 14.60
CA LYS A 133 7.95 5.96 14.94
C LYS A 133 7.09 5.98 13.69
N GLU A 134 6.01 5.21 13.74
CA GLU A 134 4.99 5.19 12.70
C GLU A 134 4.26 6.53 12.65
N THR A 135 4.16 7.13 11.46
CA THR A 135 3.44 8.40 11.27
C THR A 135 1.97 8.20 10.94
N GLY A 136 1.62 7.02 10.44
CA GLY A 136 0.30 6.74 9.85
C GLY A 136 0.14 7.24 8.41
N VAL A 137 1.17 7.82 7.80
CA VAL A 137 1.18 8.25 6.39
C VAL A 137 1.71 7.13 5.51
N PHE A 138 0.99 6.84 4.42
CA PHE A 138 1.33 5.83 3.43
C PHE A 138 1.20 6.43 2.05
N VAL A 139 2.08 6.04 1.15
CA VAL A 139 2.18 6.61 -0.18
C VAL A 139 2.48 5.50 -1.18
N HIS A 140 1.88 5.60 -2.37
CA HIS A 140 2.26 4.77 -3.50
C HIS A 140 3.17 5.59 -4.39
N VAL A 141 4.39 5.11 -4.61
CA VAL A 141 5.41 5.79 -5.43
C VAL A 141 5.96 4.77 -6.44
N TYR A 142 5.91 5.12 -7.72
CA TYR A 142 6.17 4.20 -8.83
C TYR A 142 5.30 2.94 -8.81
N HIS A 143 5.84 1.81 -8.36
CA HIS A 143 5.16 0.51 -8.30
C HIS A 143 5.11 -0.05 -6.88
N THR A 144 5.50 0.76 -5.89
CA THR A 144 5.70 0.29 -4.52
C THR A 144 4.92 1.14 -3.53
N ASP A 145 4.22 0.46 -2.63
CA ASP A 145 3.59 1.09 -1.48
C ASP A 145 4.59 1.26 -0.35
N PHE A 146 4.70 2.48 0.17
CA PHE A 146 5.58 2.84 1.28
C PHE A 146 4.77 3.29 2.50
N GLU A 147 5.29 2.95 3.68
CA GLU A 147 4.94 3.52 4.96
C GLU A 147 6.02 4.53 5.36
N LEU A 148 5.60 5.72 5.78
CA LEU A 148 6.53 6.78 6.16
C LEU A 148 6.77 6.78 7.66
N LEU A 149 8.03 6.74 8.06
CA LEU A 149 8.45 6.82 9.47
C LEU A 149 9.22 8.11 9.73
N THR A 150 9.09 8.66 10.93
CA THR A 150 9.89 9.81 11.40
C THR A 150 10.37 9.58 12.85
N PRO A 151 11.43 10.26 13.31
CA PRO A 151 11.88 10.14 14.70
C PRO A 151 10.84 10.62 15.73
N ASP A 152 10.11 11.68 15.39
CA ASP A 152 9.07 12.26 16.26
C ASP A 152 7.71 11.56 16.14
N GLY A 153 7.48 10.81 15.06
CA GLY A 153 6.20 10.17 14.73
C GLY A 153 5.17 11.10 14.10
N GLU A 154 5.55 12.34 13.80
CA GLU A 154 4.66 13.33 13.21
C GLU A 154 4.97 13.49 11.72
N LEU A 155 3.99 13.32 10.84
CA LEU A 155 4.12 13.68 9.43
C LEU A 155 2.72 13.87 8.84
N THR A 156 2.57 14.82 7.92
CA THR A 156 1.36 14.91 7.10
C THR A 156 1.70 14.60 5.65
N TYR A 157 0.72 14.07 4.91
CA TYR A 157 0.87 13.83 3.48
C TYR A 157 1.24 15.10 2.71
N GLU A 158 0.66 16.25 3.07
CA GLU A 158 0.97 17.55 2.44
C GLU A 158 2.40 18.02 2.70
N THR A 159 2.93 17.80 3.91
CA THR A 159 4.34 18.09 4.23
C THR A 159 5.28 17.25 3.37
N TYR A 160 4.97 15.96 3.23
CA TYR A 160 5.72 15.05 2.38
C TYR A 160 5.68 15.45 0.89
N LEU A 161 4.50 15.77 0.35
CA LEU A 161 4.36 16.24 -1.02
C LEU A 161 5.09 17.56 -1.28
N THR A 162 5.03 18.50 -0.33
CA THR A 162 5.73 19.78 -0.43
C THR A 162 7.24 19.55 -0.53
N MET A 163 7.77 18.65 0.31
CA MET A 163 9.18 18.28 0.25
C MET A 163 9.55 17.66 -1.10
N LEU A 164 8.75 16.72 -1.61
CA LEU A 164 9.07 16.08 -2.89
C LEU A 164 8.97 17.06 -4.06
N ARG A 165 8.02 17.99 -4.02
CA ARG A 165 7.96 19.10 -4.98
C ARG A 165 9.21 19.97 -4.93
N GLU A 166 9.71 20.30 -3.73
CA GLU A 166 10.90 21.14 -3.56
C GLU A 166 12.19 20.41 -4.01
N SER A 167 12.30 19.11 -3.77
CA SER A 167 13.50 18.32 -4.06
C SER A 167 13.53 17.75 -5.49
N MET A 168 12.39 17.34 -6.03
CA MET A 168 12.30 16.66 -7.33
C MET A 168 11.50 17.44 -8.40
N GLY A 169 10.87 18.56 -8.04
CA GLY A 169 10.03 19.35 -8.95
C GLY A 169 8.58 18.86 -9.04
N GLU A 170 7.76 19.53 -9.84
CA GLU A 170 6.30 19.32 -9.88
C GLU A 170 5.87 17.96 -10.45
N GLN A 171 6.63 17.41 -11.39
CA GLN A 171 6.30 16.18 -12.12
C GLN A 171 6.19 14.95 -11.20
N VAL A 172 6.89 14.95 -10.06
CA VAL A 172 6.83 13.83 -9.11
C VAL A 172 5.42 13.63 -8.52
N LEU A 173 4.61 14.70 -8.45
CA LEU A 173 3.30 14.65 -7.82
C LEU A 173 2.29 13.80 -8.59
N GLU A 174 2.47 13.66 -9.90
CA GLU A 174 1.65 12.78 -10.74
C GLU A 174 1.91 11.29 -10.44
N MET A 175 3.10 10.99 -9.90
CA MET A 175 3.54 9.63 -9.59
C MET A 175 3.17 9.20 -8.15
N ILE A 176 2.72 10.14 -7.30
CA ILE A 176 2.46 9.88 -5.88
C ILE A 176 0.97 9.86 -5.62
N LYS A 177 0.47 8.72 -5.15
CA LYS A 177 -0.93 8.56 -4.73
C LYS A 177 -0.98 8.34 -3.22
N PRO A 178 -1.90 9.00 -2.48
CA PRO A 178 -2.05 8.76 -1.06
C PRO A 178 -2.61 7.34 -0.84
N ARG A 179 -1.98 6.57 0.06
CA ARG A 179 -2.53 5.31 0.58
C ARG A 179 -3.09 5.58 1.97
N LYS A 180 -4.29 5.07 2.27
CA LYS A 180 -4.81 5.08 3.65
C LYS A 180 -4.32 3.82 4.35
N ASN A 181 -3.67 3.97 5.51
CA ASN A 181 -3.59 2.85 6.43
C ASN A 181 -5.02 2.52 6.90
N PRO A 182 -5.46 1.26 6.86
CA PRO A 182 -6.47 0.82 7.80
C PRO A 182 -6.04 1.19 9.21
N ARG A 183 -6.95 1.77 9.99
CA ARG A 183 -6.79 1.73 11.45
C ARG A 183 -6.51 0.27 11.86
N PRO A 184 -5.52 0.00 12.73
CA PRO A 184 -5.16 -1.37 13.10
C PRO A 184 -6.41 -2.13 13.56
N MET A 185 -6.67 -3.28 12.92
CA MET A 185 -7.90 -4.01 13.12
C MET A 185 -8.05 -4.44 14.59
N ARG A 186 -9.16 -4.05 15.23
CA ARG A 186 -9.53 -4.57 16.55
C ARG A 186 -9.73 -6.09 16.46
N LEU A 187 -8.91 -6.84 17.22
CA LEU A 187 -8.74 -8.30 17.21
C LEU A 187 -7.96 -8.84 15.99
N LYS A 188 -6.65 -8.54 15.91
CA LYS A 188 -5.72 -9.02 14.85
C LYS A 188 -5.85 -10.52 14.50
N LYS A 189 -6.12 -11.38 15.49
CA LYS A 189 -6.32 -12.84 15.27
C LYS A 189 -7.49 -13.23 14.34
N ARG A 190 -8.36 -12.27 13.99
CA ARG A 190 -9.49 -12.45 13.07
C ARG A 190 -9.24 -11.84 11.69
N GLN A 191 -8.09 -11.21 11.49
CA GLN A 191 -7.74 -10.66 10.19
C GLN A 191 -7.44 -11.80 9.22
N VAL A 192 -8.02 -11.73 8.03
CA VAL A 192 -7.65 -12.60 6.91
C VAL A 192 -6.49 -11.93 6.21
N ALA A 193 -5.33 -12.59 6.20
CA ALA A 193 -4.12 -12.10 5.53
C ALA A 193 -3.86 -12.80 4.19
N GLU A 194 -4.35 -14.04 4.02
CA GLU A 194 -4.14 -14.90 2.85
C GLU A 194 -5.04 -14.49 1.69
N ARG A 195 -4.46 -14.28 0.50
CA ARG A 195 -5.18 -13.86 -0.72
C ARG A 195 -6.18 -14.91 -1.17
N GLU A 196 -5.79 -16.18 -1.13
CA GLU A 196 -6.65 -17.31 -1.50
C GLU A 196 -7.95 -17.27 -0.68
N ARG A 197 -7.83 -16.96 0.62
CA ARG A 197 -9.00 -16.85 1.50
C ARG A 197 -9.84 -15.61 1.21
N LEU A 198 -9.23 -14.48 0.86
CA LEU A 198 -9.98 -13.30 0.40
C LEU A 198 -10.75 -13.58 -0.90
N GLU A 199 -10.14 -14.32 -1.82
CA GLU A 199 -10.77 -14.76 -3.07
C GLU A 199 -11.92 -15.74 -2.82
N GLU A 200 -11.78 -16.67 -1.87
CA GLU A 200 -12.89 -17.52 -1.43
C GLU A 200 -14.06 -16.69 -0.88
N ILE A 201 -13.79 -15.71 -0.01
CA ILE A 201 -14.82 -14.84 0.55
C ILE A 201 -15.53 -14.06 -0.57
N LEU A 202 -14.76 -13.50 -1.52
CA LEU A 202 -15.31 -12.81 -2.69
C LEU A 202 -16.24 -13.74 -3.48
N LYS A 203 -15.79 -14.96 -3.80
CA LYS A 203 -16.57 -15.96 -4.56
C LYS A 203 -17.88 -16.34 -3.88
N VAL A 204 -17.89 -16.44 -2.54
CA VAL A 204 -19.10 -16.78 -1.78
C VAL A 204 -20.07 -15.58 -1.68
N CYS A 205 -19.55 -14.36 -1.62
CA CYS A 205 -20.35 -13.15 -1.54
C CYS A 205 -21.00 -12.82 -2.90
N GLN A 206 -22.33 -12.75 -2.97
CA GLN A 206 -23.05 -12.36 -4.20
C GLN A 206 -23.43 -10.87 -4.26
N VAL A 207 -23.38 -10.19 -3.11
CA VAL A 207 -23.83 -8.81 -2.94
C VAL A 207 -22.73 -8.02 -2.25
N VAL A 208 -22.44 -6.83 -2.79
CA VAL A 208 -21.65 -5.80 -2.14
C VAL A 208 -22.55 -4.63 -1.76
N ARG A 209 -22.37 -4.10 -0.55
CA ARG A 209 -23.07 -2.91 -0.05
C ARG A 209 -22.16 -1.72 -0.24
N ILE A 210 -22.60 -0.75 -1.04
CA ILE A 210 -21.84 0.46 -1.36
C ILE A 210 -22.41 1.62 -0.57
N ALA A 211 -21.60 2.17 0.34
CA ALA A 211 -21.87 3.41 1.03
C ALA A 211 -21.31 4.59 0.23
N TYR A 212 -22.15 5.58 -0.04
CA TYR A 212 -21.78 6.79 -0.79
C TYR A 212 -22.33 8.03 -0.09
N LYS A 213 -21.83 9.21 -0.46
CA LYS A 213 -22.31 10.49 0.04
C LYS A 213 -22.85 11.33 -1.10
N ASP A 214 -24.00 11.97 -0.88
CA ASP A 214 -24.56 12.99 -1.77
C ASP A 214 -25.06 14.20 -0.96
N GLN A 215 -25.78 15.10 -1.63
CA GLN A 215 -26.33 16.31 -1.03
C GLN A 215 -27.37 16.03 0.06
N GLU A 216 -28.03 14.88 0.03
CA GLU A 216 -29.03 14.44 1.02
C GLU A 216 -28.39 13.68 2.19
N GLY A 217 -27.09 13.39 2.13
CA GLY A 217 -26.34 12.72 3.19
C GLY A 217 -25.72 11.39 2.76
N LEU A 218 -25.69 10.42 3.67
CA LEU A 218 -25.13 9.09 3.41
C LEU A 218 -26.19 8.18 2.80
N GLY A 219 -25.85 7.54 1.67
CA GLY A 219 -26.62 6.47 1.05
C GLY A 219 -25.92 5.13 1.18
N LEU A 220 -26.69 4.05 1.19
CA LEU A 220 -26.21 2.67 1.18
C LEU A 220 -27.02 1.86 0.17
N VAL A 221 -26.38 1.21 -0.79
CA VAL A 221 -27.05 0.41 -1.82
C VAL A 221 -26.42 -1.00 -1.93
N PRO A 222 -27.20 -2.08 -1.80
CA PRO A 222 -26.74 -3.42 -2.14
C PRO A 222 -26.77 -3.61 -3.65
N MET A 223 -25.70 -4.17 -4.22
CA MET A 223 -25.56 -4.44 -5.64
C MET A 223 -24.87 -5.78 -5.85
N ASN A 224 -25.23 -6.50 -6.91
CA ASN A 224 -24.39 -7.59 -7.40
C ASN A 224 -23.10 -7.03 -7.98
N PHE A 225 -22.04 -7.82 -7.92
CA PHE A 225 -20.73 -7.41 -8.39
C PHE A 225 -20.03 -8.55 -9.13
N GLY A 226 -19.07 -8.16 -9.96
CA GLY A 226 -17.97 -9.01 -10.39
C GLY A 226 -16.65 -8.43 -9.88
N CYS A 227 -15.58 -9.19 -9.89
CA CYS A 227 -14.28 -8.69 -9.45
C CYS A 227 -13.13 -9.25 -10.27
N ARG A 228 -12.01 -8.51 -10.31
CA ARG A 228 -10.72 -8.99 -10.77
C ARG A 228 -9.60 -8.43 -9.91
N TRP A 229 -8.44 -9.05 -9.99
CA TRP A 229 -7.20 -8.53 -9.41
C TRP A 229 -6.31 -7.99 -10.51
N THR A 230 -5.72 -6.83 -10.29
CA THR A 230 -4.73 -6.21 -11.17
C THR A 230 -3.47 -5.86 -10.38
N GLU A 231 -2.31 -5.87 -11.05
CA GLU A 231 -1.04 -5.48 -10.42
C GLU A 231 -1.03 -3.98 -10.07
N GLU A 232 -1.67 -3.13 -10.89
CA GLU A 232 -1.67 -1.68 -10.72
C GLU A 232 -2.64 -1.18 -9.63
N TYR A 233 -3.80 -1.83 -9.46
CA TYR A 233 -4.88 -1.35 -8.57
C TYR A 233 -5.30 -2.35 -7.49
N GLY A 234 -4.75 -3.57 -7.47
CA GLY A 234 -5.18 -4.63 -6.58
C GLY A 234 -6.61 -5.08 -6.90
N LEU A 235 -7.51 -5.03 -5.90
CA LEU A 235 -8.90 -5.48 -6.06
C LEU A 235 -9.74 -4.45 -6.83
N GLN A 236 -10.30 -4.86 -7.97
CA GLN A 236 -11.28 -4.09 -8.71
C GLN A 236 -12.65 -4.77 -8.65
N LEU A 237 -13.70 -3.99 -8.39
CA LEU A 237 -15.10 -4.45 -8.41
C LEU A 237 -15.84 -3.81 -9.58
N TYR A 238 -16.72 -4.58 -10.22
CA TYR A 238 -17.58 -4.12 -11.30
C TYR A 238 -19.03 -4.21 -10.87
N LEU A 239 -19.78 -3.14 -11.12
CA LEU A 239 -21.20 -3.02 -10.82
C LEU A 239 -21.94 -2.61 -12.08
N HIS A 240 -23.21 -2.96 -12.20
CA HIS A 240 -24.06 -2.44 -13.27
C HIS A 240 -25.33 -1.81 -12.70
N SER A 241 -25.88 -0.82 -13.39
CA SER A 241 -27.21 -0.31 -13.07
C SER A 241 -27.88 0.41 -14.24
N ALA A 242 -29.15 0.79 -14.04
CA ALA A 242 -29.81 1.77 -14.87
C ALA A 242 -29.00 3.08 -14.96
N LYS A 243 -29.21 3.83 -16.04
CA LYS A 243 -28.47 5.08 -16.36
C LYS A 243 -28.88 6.30 -15.53
N SER A 244 -29.89 6.17 -14.68
CA SER A 244 -30.42 7.27 -13.87
C SER A 244 -30.71 6.83 -12.43
N GLY A 245 -30.87 7.82 -11.56
CA GLY A 245 -31.20 7.65 -10.15
C GLY A 245 -30.16 8.27 -9.22
N ARG A 246 -30.50 8.31 -7.93
CA ARG A 246 -29.72 8.98 -6.88
C ARG A 246 -28.25 8.55 -6.84
N LYS A 247 -27.98 7.24 -6.86
CA LYS A 247 -26.60 6.70 -6.86
C LYS A 247 -25.77 7.13 -8.09
N VAL A 248 -26.41 7.26 -9.26
CA VAL A 248 -25.71 7.65 -10.50
C VAL A 248 -25.21 9.09 -10.37
N GLN A 249 -26.03 9.97 -9.82
CA GLN A 249 -25.67 11.36 -9.52
C GLN A 249 -24.63 11.44 -8.39
N ALA A 250 -24.76 10.60 -7.37
CA ALA A 250 -23.81 10.54 -6.26
C ALA A 250 -22.41 10.10 -6.74
N PHE A 251 -22.32 9.03 -7.54
CA PHE A 251 -21.05 8.52 -8.06
C PHE A 251 -20.35 9.53 -8.96
N ALA A 252 -21.11 10.31 -9.76
CA ALA A 252 -20.56 11.35 -10.61
C ALA A 252 -20.05 12.57 -9.81
N SER A 253 -20.69 12.91 -8.69
CA SER A 253 -20.34 14.10 -7.89
C SER A 253 -19.34 13.82 -6.75
N SER A 254 -19.35 12.61 -6.20
CA SER A 254 -18.45 12.18 -5.13
C SER A 254 -18.02 10.73 -5.36
N PRO A 255 -16.89 10.50 -6.04
CA PRO A 255 -16.47 9.15 -6.42
C PRO A 255 -15.92 8.34 -5.24
N GLN A 256 -15.70 8.93 -4.06
CA GLN A 256 -15.22 8.20 -2.90
C GLN A 256 -16.35 7.42 -2.24
N ILE A 257 -16.18 6.10 -2.16
CA ILE A 257 -17.16 5.19 -1.57
C ILE A 257 -16.51 4.31 -0.49
N ALA A 258 -17.34 3.71 0.35
CA ALA A 258 -16.96 2.55 1.14
C ALA A 258 -17.77 1.35 0.66
N PHE A 259 -17.20 0.16 0.77
CA PHE A 259 -17.86 -1.08 0.38
C PHE A 259 -17.74 -2.14 1.46
N GLU A 260 -18.74 -3.01 1.53
CA GLU A 260 -18.78 -4.12 2.47
C GLU A 260 -19.47 -5.33 1.83
N MET A 261 -18.97 -6.53 2.15
CA MET A 261 -19.61 -7.79 1.81
C MET A 261 -19.32 -8.79 2.93
N ASP A 262 -20.29 -9.64 3.24
CA ASP A 262 -20.22 -10.62 4.32
C ASP A 262 -20.92 -11.93 3.95
N CYS A 263 -20.40 -13.03 4.48
CA CYS A 263 -20.89 -14.38 4.24
C CYS A 263 -20.56 -15.32 5.42
N GLU A 264 -20.87 -16.62 5.24
CA GLU A 264 -20.59 -17.68 6.22
C GLU A 264 -21.23 -17.46 7.60
N HIS A 265 -22.42 -16.88 7.60
CA HIS A 265 -23.17 -16.54 8.81
C HIS A 265 -23.69 -17.78 9.54
N GLN A 266 -23.16 -18.03 10.74
CA GLN A 266 -23.61 -19.13 11.59
C GLN A 266 -23.63 -18.75 13.07
N LEU A 267 -24.77 -18.98 13.75
CA LEU A 267 -24.87 -18.83 15.19
C LEU A 267 -24.10 -19.95 15.91
N LEU A 268 -23.14 -19.56 16.73
CA LEU A 268 -22.37 -20.43 17.63
C LEU A 268 -23.01 -20.37 19.02
N LYS A 269 -23.73 -21.44 19.39
CA LYS A 269 -24.36 -21.58 20.71
C LYS A 269 -23.37 -22.13 21.74
N ASP A 270 -23.52 -21.68 22.98
CA ASP A 270 -22.81 -22.19 24.16
C ASP A 270 -23.79 -22.44 25.31
N SER A 271 -23.28 -22.78 26.49
CA SER A 271 -24.06 -23.19 27.67
C SER A 271 -24.87 -22.05 28.27
N TYR A 272 -24.37 -20.81 28.15
CA TYR A 272 -25.09 -19.60 28.54
C TYR A 272 -25.34 -18.71 27.32
N SER A 273 -26.51 -18.05 27.29
CA SER A 273 -26.88 -17.15 26.19
C SER A 273 -25.91 -15.99 25.99
N CYS A 274 -25.22 -15.55 27.06
CA CYS A 274 -24.18 -14.52 27.01
C CYS A 274 -22.89 -14.97 26.30
N ASP A 275 -22.67 -16.28 26.17
CA ASP A 275 -21.49 -16.86 25.52
C ASP A 275 -21.75 -17.20 24.05
N TYR A 276 -22.96 -16.91 23.56
CA TYR A 276 -23.27 -17.08 22.15
C TYR A 276 -22.36 -16.19 21.30
N SER A 277 -22.06 -16.66 20.11
CA SER A 277 -21.20 -15.99 19.17
C SER A 277 -21.64 -16.22 17.76
N PHE A 278 -20.98 -15.56 16.81
CA PHE A 278 -21.32 -15.65 15.40
C PHE A 278 -20.08 -15.94 14.58
N ALA A 279 -20.13 -16.97 13.76
CA ALA A 279 -19.17 -17.16 12.68
C ALA A 279 -19.58 -16.29 11.50
N TYR A 280 -18.58 -15.74 10.82
CA TYR A 280 -18.74 -14.89 9.66
C TYR A 280 -17.40 -14.78 8.93
N ALA A 281 -17.46 -14.41 7.67
CA ALA A 281 -16.34 -13.88 6.91
C ALA A 281 -16.80 -12.61 6.19
N SER A 282 -15.93 -11.61 6.08
CA SER A 282 -16.31 -10.31 5.52
C SER A 282 -15.13 -9.59 4.88
N ILE A 283 -15.39 -8.81 3.84
CA ILE A 283 -14.46 -7.84 3.27
C ILE A 283 -15.08 -6.45 3.40
N THR A 284 -14.32 -5.51 3.96
CA THR A 284 -14.71 -4.10 4.06
C THR A 284 -13.60 -3.22 3.50
N GLY A 285 -13.94 -2.23 2.69
CA GLY A 285 -12.95 -1.34 2.09
C GLY A 285 -13.47 0.03 1.75
N VAL A 286 -12.56 0.83 1.21
CA VAL A 286 -12.80 2.13 0.62
C VAL A 286 -12.18 2.16 -0.76
N GLY A 287 -12.78 2.90 -1.67
CA GLY A 287 -12.28 3.00 -3.03
C GLY A 287 -12.90 4.16 -3.78
N ARG A 288 -12.54 4.25 -5.06
CA ARG A 288 -13.09 5.22 -6.00
C ARG A 288 -13.93 4.53 -7.05
N VAL A 289 -15.15 5.01 -7.23
CA VAL A 289 -16.04 4.56 -8.30
C VAL A 289 -15.86 5.43 -9.54
N SER A 290 -15.78 4.82 -10.71
CA SER A 290 -15.74 5.47 -12.02
C SER A 290 -16.76 4.84 -12.96
N LEU A 291 -17.41 5.67 -13.77
CA LEU A 291 -18.21 5.17 -14.89
C LEU A 291 -17.26 4.58 -15.94
N VAL A 292 -17.52 3.37 -16.39
CA VAL A 292 -16.79 2.77 -17.51
C VAL A 292 -17.41 3.32 -18.79
N GLU A 293 -16.63 3.98 -19.63
CA GLU A 293 -17.09 4.54 -20.91
C GLU A 293 -16.81 3.59 -22.08
N GLU A 294 -15.59 3.05 -22.12
CA GLU A 294 -15.09 2.13 -23.14
C GLU A 294 -15.96 0.86 -23.28
N GLU A 295 -16.38 0.54 -24.51
CA GLU A 295 -17.31 -0.57 -24.74
C GLU A 295 -16.71 -1.94 -24.37
N GLU A 296 -15.44 -2.17 -24.68
CA GLU A 296 -14.74 -3.43 -24.35
C GLU A 296 -14.66 -3.65 -22.83
N GLU A 297 -14.35 -2.60 -22.07
CA GLU A 297 -14.29 -2.67 -20.61
C GLU A 297 -15.70 -2.82 -19.99
N LYS A 298 -16.73 -2.23 -20.61
CA LYS A 298 -18.14 -2.48 -20.19
C LYS A 298 -18.52 -3.94 -20.36
N ARG A 299 -18.18 -4.54 -21.52
CA ARG A 299 -18.42 -5.97 -21.79
C ARG A 299 -17.71 -6.82 -20.74
N LEU A 300 -16.43 -6.58 -20.52
CA LEU A 300 -15.66 -7.28 -19.50
C LEU A 300 -16.30 -7.17 -18.11
N GLY A 301 -16.68 -5.95 -17.69
CA GLY A 301 -17.31 -5.75 -16.39
C GLY A 301 -18.62 -6.52 -16.23
N LEU A 302 -19.46 -6.57 -17.27
CA LEU A 302 -20.68 -7.36 -17.27
C LEU A 302 -20.41 -8.88 -17.28
N GLU A 303 -19.41 -9.34 -18.03
CA GLU A 303 -18.98 -10.75 -18.00
C GLU A 303 -18.53 -11.17 -16.61
N LEU A 304 -17.72 -10.33 -15.95
CA LEU A 304 -17.26 -10.58 -14.58
C LEU A 304 -18.44 -10.67 -13.62
N ILE A 305 -19.44 -9.77 -13.73
CA ILE A 305 -20.66 -9.83 -12.91
C ILE A 305 -21.43 -11.13 -13.15
N ILE A 306 -21.61 -11.53 -14.41
CA ILE A 306 -22.37 -12.75 -14.75
C ILE A 306 -21.64 -13.99 -14.24
N ARG A 307 -20.34 -14.14 -14.52
CA ARG A 307 -19.54 -15.27 -14.04
C ARG A 307 -19.44 -15.32 -12.52
N HIS A 308 -19.54 -14.18 -11.84
CA HIS A 308 -19.55 -14.15 -10.38
C HIS A 308 -20.86 -14.69 -9.79
N LEU A 309 -21.98 -14.44 -10.46
CA LEU A 309 -23.30 -14.95 -10.05
C LEU A 309 -23.53 -16.40 -10.50
N GLU A 310 -23.07 -16.74 -11.70
CA GLU A 310 -23.23 -18.03 -12.36
C GLU A 310 -21.87 -18.46 -12.95
N PRO A 311 -21.00 -19.14 -12.17
CA PRO A 311 -19.63 -19.48 -12.58
C PRO A 311 -19.51 -20.29 -13.87
N GLU A 312 -20.50 -21.13 -14.16
CA GLU A 312 -20.55 -21.98 -15.34
C GLU A 312 -21.18 -21.28 -16.56
N ALA A 313 -21.58 -20.02 -16.45
CA ALA A 313 -22.18 -19.29 -17.55
C ALA A 313 -21.13 -18.91 -18.61
N GLU A 314 -21.50 -19.08 -19.89
CA GLU A 314 -20.80 -18.49 -21.04
C GLU A 314 -21.55 -17.20 -21.45
N PRO A 315 -21.13 -16.01 -20.99
CA PRO A 315 -21.92 -14.82 -21.17
C PRO A 315 -21.88 -14.36 -22.63
N ILE A 316 -23.04 -14.35 -23.29
CA ILE A 316 -23.20 -13.79 -24.64
C ILE A 316 -24.12 -12.58 -24.53
N MET A 317 -23.59 -11.39 -24.82
CA MET A 317 -24.32 -10.13 -24.68
C MET A 317 -24.53 -9.45 -26.02
N ARG A 318 -25.80 -9.11 -26.28
CA ARG A 318 -26.17 -8.26 -27.42
C ARG A 318 -25.62 -6.84 -27.22
N PRO A 319 -25.06 -6.20 -28.27
CA PRO A 319 -24.53 -4.84 -28.16
C PRO A 319 -25.53 -3.84 -27.55
N GLU A 320 -26.82 -3.95 -27.91
CA GLU A 320 -27.87 -3.05 -27.41
C GLU A 320 -28.09 -3.20 -25.90
N ALA A 321 -27.92 -4.41 -25.36
CA ALA A 321 -28.05 -4.67 -23.93
C ALA A 321 -26.88 -4.06 -23.15
N VAL A 322 -25.66 -4.14 -23.68
CA VAL A 322 -24.46 -3.49 -23.11
C VAL A 322 -24.64 -1.97 -23.10
N GLN A 323 -25.16 -1.40 -24.19
CA GLN A 323 -25.41 0.03 -24.30
C GLN A 323 -26.56 0.52 -23.41
N ALA A 324 -27.50 -0.34 -23.00
CA ALA A 324 -28.66 0.06 -22.22
C ALA A 324 -28.34 0.39 -20.74
N VAL A 325 -27.20 -0.07 -20.23
CA VAL A 325 -26.83 0.04 -18.81
C VAL A 325 -25.58 0.90 -18.59
N ASN A 326 -25.42 1.39 -17.37
CA ASN A 326 -24.13 1.89 -16.89
C ASN A 326 -23.38 0.74 -16.23
N VAL A 327 -22.07 0.66 -16.50
CA VAL A 327 -21.14 -0.18 -15.78
C VAL A 327 -20.22 0.73 -14.99
N TYR A 328 -20.01 0.41 -13.73
CA TYR A 328 -19.12 1.13 -12.84
C TYR A 328 -17.97 0.22 -12.44
N ARG A 329 -16.76 0.78 -12.41
CA ARG A 329 -15.58 0.15 -11.82
C ARG A 329 -15.31 0.81 -10.48
N ILE A 330 -15.01 0.02 -9.47
CA ILE A 330 -14.47 0.49 -8.19
C ILE A 330 -13.04 0.01 -8.10
N ASP A 331 -12.12 0.95 -8.02
CA ASP A 331 -10.72 0.69 -7.69
C ASP A 331 -10.59 0.78 -6.16
N ALA A 332 -10.28 -0.35 -5.51
CA ALA A 332 -10.13 -0.37 -4.06
C ALA A 332 -8.84 0.33 -3.64
N ASP A 333 -8.96 1.49 -3.01
CA ASP A 333 -7.82 2.18 -2.38
C ASP A 333 -7.25 1.32 -1.24
N TYR A 334 -8.17 0.67 -0.50
CA TYR A 334 -7.86 -0.12 0.67
C TYR A 334 -9.00 -1.08 1.07
N PHE A 335 -8.69 -2.29 1.54
CA PHE A 335 -9.67 -3.19 2.16
C PHE A 335 -9.07 -4.13 3.21
N THR A 336 -9.90 -4.58 4.16
CA THR A 336 -9.59 -5.66 5.12
C THR A 336 -10.48 -6.86 4.86
N GLY A 337 -9.93 -8.07 4.98
CA GLY A 337 -10.72 -9.28 5.27
C GLY A 337 -10.76 -9.59 6.76
N LYS A 338 -11.91 -10.03 7.27
CA LYS A 338 -12.07 -10.46 8.66
C LYS A 338 -12.93 -11.70 8.73
N GLU A 339 -12.48 -12.68 9.52
CA GLU A 339 -13.24 -13.91 9.72
C GLU A 339 -13.27 -14.36 11.18
N ARG A 340 -14.30 -15.17 11.48
CA ARG A 340 -14.36 -16.00 12.66
C ARG A 340 -14.97 -17.33 12.26
N ARG A 341 -14.16 -18.39 12.28
CA ARG A 341 -14.64 -19.74 12.00
C ARG A 341 -15.41 -20.32 13.19
N ALA A 342 -16.35 -21.21 12.90
CA ALA A 342 -16.91 -22.10 13.91
C ALA A 342 -15.81 -22.98 14.50
N ARG A 343 -15.81 -23.18 15.83
CA ARG A 343 -14.92 -24.18 16.45
C ARG A 343 -15.40 -25.57 16.03
N LYS A 344 -14.54 -26.40 15.44
CA LYS A 344 -14.78 -27.85 15.38
C LYS A 344 -14.85 -28.34 16.84
N ARG A 345 -15.97 -28.94 17.25
CA ARG A 345 -16.05 -29.61 18.56
C ARG A 345 -15.04 -30.76 18.53
N PRO A 346 -14.14 -30.90 19.52
CA PRO A 346 -13.33 -32.10 19.64
C PRO A 346 -14.28 -33.28 19.91
N GLY A 347 -14.43 -34.21 18.96
CA GLY A 347 -15.08 -35.50 19.23
C GLY A 347 -16.14 -36.02 18.25
N THR A 348 -16.54 -35.30 17.20
CA THR A 348 -17.42 -35.90 16.17
C THR A 348 -16.57 -36.59 15.10
N LYS A 349 -16.40 -37.91 15.23
CA LYS A 349 -16.07 -38.80 14.11
C LYS A 349 -17.28 -38.86 13.16
N GLU A 350 -16.98 -38.98 11.86
CA GLU A 350 -17.94 -39.17 10.77
C GLU A 350 -18.94 -40.31 11.04
#